data_AF-A0A7S1JC03-F1
#
_entry.id   AF-A0A7S1JC03-F1
#
_cell.length_a   1.000
_cell.length_b   1.000
_cell.length_c   1.000
_cell.angle_alpha   90.00
_cell.angle_beta   90.00
_cell.angle_gamma   90.00
#
_symmetry.space_group_name_H-M   'P 1'
#
loop_
_entity.id
_entity.type
_entity.pdbx_description
1 polymer ?
#
loop_
_entity_poly.entity_id
_entity_poly.type
_entity_poly.pdbx_seq_one_letter_code
_entity_poly.pdbx_strand_id
1 'polypeptide(L)'
;EGLAAIVHTAGNPYCHIILRGGNDGPNYSKEHVRESEGICKAFGVQPRIMIDCSHGNSQKDHNRQPLVAADVAAQLAAGTRSIIGVMIESNLVAGNQKLVEGQADRLEYG
;
A
#
# COMPACT_ATOMS: atom_id res chain seq x y z
N GLU A 1 -15.30 29.13 -7.86
CA GLU A 1 -16.60 29.06 -8.57
C GLU A 1 -17.03 27.63 -8.95
N GLY A 2 -16.16 26.61 -8.86
CA GLY A 2 -16.59 25.22 -9.16
C GLY A 2 -16.98 24.98 -10.63
N LEU A 3 -16.71 25.96 -11.49
CA LEU A 3 -16.96 25.92 -12.91
C LEU A 3 -15.85 25.16 -13.62
N ALA A 4 -16.21 24.47 -14.70
CA ALA A 4 -15.25 23.78 -15.54
C ALA A 4 -14.24 24.75 -16.16
N ALA A 5 -12.98 24.34 -16.21
CA ALA A 5 -11.89 25.12 -16.79
C ALA A 5 -10.86 24.21 -17.44
N ILE A 6 -10.13 24.75 -18.42
CA ILE A 6 -8.96 24.09 -18.99
C ILE A 6 -7.78 24.34 -18.05
N VAL A 7 -7.13 23.26 -17.62
CA VAL A 7 -6.00 23.31 -16.68
C VAL A 7 -4.79 22.64 -17.30
N HIS A 8 -3.65 23.30 -17.21
CA HIS A 8 -2.33 22.73 -17.51
C HIS A 8 -1.54 22.60 -16.22
N THR A 9 -0.89 21.46 -16.00
CA THR A 9 -0.06 21.21 -14.79
C THR A 9 1.40 21.07 -15.16
N ALA A 10 2.29 21.30 -14.20
CA ALA A 10 3.74 21.17 -14.40
C ALA A 10 4.23 19.70 -14.34
N GLY A 11 3.34 18.75 -14.05
CA GLY A 11 3.71 17.38 -13.67
C GLY A 11 4.18 17.27 -12.22
N ASN A 12 4.13 16.05 -11.66
CA ASN A 12 4.56 15.76 -10.30
C ASN A 12 5.75 14.77 -10.32
N PRO A 13 6.98 15.20 -9.99
CA PRO A 13 8.16 14.32 -9.99
C PRO A 13 8.24 13.41 -8.76
N TYR A 14 7.36 13.59 -7.77
CA TYR A 14 7.40 12.90 -6.47
C TYR A 14 6.51 11.65 -6.40
N CYS A 15 6.06 11.13 -7.55
CA CYS A 15 5.33 9.88 -7.62
C CYS A 15 6.20 8.68 -7.22
N HIS A 16 5.55 7.61 -6.76
CA HIS A 16 6.17 6.34 -6.37
C HIS A 16 5.19 5.19 -6.63
N ILE A 17 5.70 3.95 -6.59
CA ILE A 17 4.89 2.74 -6.80
C ILE A 17 4.37 2.25 -5.44
N ILE A 18 3.14 1.74 -5.42
CA ILE A 18 2.59 1.00 -4.28
C ILE A 18 2.38 -0.46 -4.68
N LEU A 19 3.06 -1.38 -4.00
CA LEU A 19 2.82 -2.82 -4.11
C LEU A 19 1.76 -3.21 -3.08
N ARG A 20 0.58 -3.63 -3.55
CA ARG A 20 -0.62 -3.88 -2.74
C ARG A 20 -1.28 -5.25 -2.95
N GLY A 21 -0.53 -6.17 -3.55
CA GLY A 21 -1.00 -7.45 -4.07
C GLY A 21 -1.85 -7.30 -5.34
N GLY A 22 -2.26 -8.44 -5.89
CA GLY A 22 -3.11 -8.52 -7.07
C GLY A 22 -3.85 -9.85 -7.13
N ASN A 23 -4.41 -10.16 -8.31
CA ASN A 23 -5.11 -11.43 -8.52
C ASN A 23 -4.17 -12.65 -8.41
N ASP A 24 -2.90 -12.47 -8.75
CA ASP A 24 -1.87 -13.50 -8.65
C ASP A 24 -1.32 -13.68 -7.21
N GLY A 25 -1.85 -12.91 -6.26
CA GLY A 25 -1.53 -12.98 -4.84
C GLY A 25 -0.72 -11.79 -4.30
N PRO A 26 -0.11 -11.96 -3.11
CA PRO A 26 0.75 -10.95 -2.51
C PRO A 26 2.01 -10.65 -3.34
N ASN A 27 2.44 -9.40 -3.37
CA ASN A 27 3.62 -8.95 -4.11
C ASN A 27 4.58 -8.10 -3.26
N TYR A 28 4.67 -8.39 -1.96
CA TYR A 28 5.58 -7.71 -1.03
C TYR A 28 6.95 -8.39 -0.86
N SER A 29 7.12 -9.62 -1.38
CA SER A 29 8.36 -10.38 -1.20
C SER A 29 9.55 -9.70 -1.87
N LYS A 30 10.75 -10.08 -1.46
CA LYS A 30 12.01 -9.57 -2.01
C LYS A 30 12.12 -9.71 -3.53
N GLU A 31 11.57 -10.78 -4.09
CA GLU A 31 11.56 -11.06 -5.52
C GLU A 31 10.71 -10.02 -6.27
N HIS A 32 9.50 -9.75 -5.77
CA HIS A 32 8.60 -8.74 -6.33
C HIS A 32 9.16 -7.31 -6.22
N VAL A 33 9.84 -7.01 -5.10
CA VAL A 33 10.53 -5.73 -4.93
C VAL A 33 11.64 -5.57 -5.96
N ARG A 34 12.46 -6.62 -6.19
CA ARG A 34 13.52 -6.62 -7.21
C ARG A 34 12.97 -6.50 -8.63
N GLU A 35 11.87 -7.18 -8.93
CA GLU A 35 11.19 -7.04 -10.21
C GLU A 35 10.74 -5.58 -10.44
N SER A 36 10.12 -4.98 -9.42
CA SER A 36 9.69 -3.58 -9.45
C SER A 36 10.86 -2.60 -9.63
N GLU A 37 12.00 -2.86 -8.97
CA GLU A 37 13.23 -2.11 -9.21
C GLU A 37 13.71 -2.22 -10.66
N GLY A 38 13.65 -3.42 -11.24
CA GLY A 38 14.01 -3.69 -12.63
C GLY A 38 13.15 -2.89 -13.61
N ILE A 39 11.83 -2.90 -13.39
CA ILE A 39 10.88 -2.11 -14.18
C ILE A 39 11.18 -0.63 -14.07
N CYS A 40 11.36 -0.10 -12.85
CA CYS A 40 11.70 1.32 -12.65
C CYS A 40 12.96 1.72 -13.44
N LYS A 41 14.02 0.91 -13.35
CA LYS A 41 15.27 1.15 -14.09
C LYS A 41 15.07 1.11 -15.59
N ALA A 42 14.28 0.17 -16.11
CA ALA A 42 13.99 0.06 -17.54
C ALA A 42 13.26 1.31 -18.09
N PHE A 43 12.43 1.96 -17.28
CA PHE A 43 11.74 3.20 -17.62
C PHE A 43 12.52 4.47 -17.22
N GLY A 44 13.76 4.35 -16.71
CA GLY A 44 14.58 5.49 -16.32
C GLY A 44 14.06 6.26 -15.10
N VAL A 45 13.21 5.65 -14.28
CA VAL A 45 12.68 6.25 -13.05
C VAL A 45 13.37 5.68 -11.82
N GLN A 46 13.52 6.50 -10.79
CA GLN A 46 14.11 6.06 -9.54
C GLN A 46 13.18 5.05 -8.83
N PRO A 47 13.67 3.87 -8.41
CA PRO A 47 12.88 2.92 -7.66
C PRO A 47 12.51 3.50 -6.28
N ARG A 48 11.26 3.94 -6.15
CA ARG A 48 10.65 4.38 -4.91
C ARG A 48 9.40 3.55 -4.70
N ILE A 49 9.47 2.61 -3.76
CA ILE A 49 8.46 1.58 -3.57
C ILE A 49 7.88 1.71 -2.17
N MET A 50 6.56 1.87 -2.09
CA MET A 50 5.81 1.72 -0.86
C MET A 50 5.14 0.34 -0.86
N ILE A 51 5.16 -0.35 0.26
CA ILE A 51 4.48 -1.64 0.43
C ILE A 51 3.20 -1.43 1.23
N ASP A 52 2.04 -1.75 0.65
CA ASP A 52 0.78 -1.82 1.37
C ASP A 52 0.67 -3.18 2.07
N CYS A 53 0.60 -3.17 3.40
CA CYS A 53 0.52 -4.38 4.20
C CYS A 53 -0.88 -5.02 4.19
N SER A 54 -1.92 -4.30 3.78
CA SER A 54 -3.32 -4.73 3.74
C SER A 54 -3.69 -5.34 2.38
N HIS A 55 -4.96 -5.24 1.99
CA HIS A 55 -5.50 -5.60 0.67
C HIS A 55 -5.03 -6.98 0.16
N GLY A 56 -4.51 -7.05 -1.08
CA GLY A 56 -4.06 -8.29 -1.69
C GLY A 56 -2.85 -8.89 -0.97
N ASN A 57 -2.00 -8.05 -0.35
CA ASN A 57 -0.84 -8.49 0.40
C ASN A 57 -1.21 -9.21 1.70
N SER A 58 -2.29 -8.77 2.36
CA SER A 58 -2.87 -9.46 3.51
C SER A 58 -3.82 -10.61 3.12
N GLN A 59 -4.10 -10.80 1.83
CA GLN A 59 -5.16 -11.68 1.33
C GLN A 59 -6.53 -11.37 1.97
N LYS A 60 -6.80 -10.08 2.23
CA LYS A 60 -8.01 -9.57 2.91
C LYS A 60 -8.18 -10.06 4.37
N ASP A 61 -7.11 -10.52 5.00
CA ASP A 61 -7.09 -10.83 6.43
C ASP A 61 -6.21 -9.83 7.18
N HIS A 62 -6.85 -8.91 7.92
CA HIS A 62 -6.15 -7.84 8.66
C HIS A 62 -5.11 -8.37 9.66
N ASN A 63 -5.23 -9.63 10.13
CA ASN A 63 -4.27 -10.25 11.04
C ASN A 63 -2.94 -10.59 10.36
N ARG A 64 -2.88 -10.52 9.03
CA ARG A 64 -1.67 -10.80 8.24
C ARG A 64 -0.82 -9.56 7.96
N GLN A 65 -1.33 -8.35 8.20
CA GLN A 65 -0.55 -7.12 8.03
C GLN A 65 0.77 -7.13 8.82
N PRO A 66 0.83 -7.61 10.09
CA PRO A 66 2.10 -7.71 10.82
C PRO A 66 3.11 -8.67 10.17
N LEU A 67 2.65 -9.74 9.49
CA LEU A 67 3.53 -10.66 8.77
C LEU A 67 4.16 -9.98 7.55
N VAL A 68 3.37 -9.20 6.82
CA VAL A 68 3.85 -8.40 5.69
C VAL A 68 4.87 -7.36 6.17
N ALA A 69 4.55 -6.64 7.26
CA ALA A 69 5.44 -5.65 7.83
C ALA A 69 6.76 -6.27 8.35
N ALA A 70 6.70 -7.46 8.95
CA ALA A 70 7.88 -8.19 9.40
C ALA A 70 8.80 -8.60 8.24
N ASP A 71 8.22 -9.05 7.12
CA ASP A 71 8.99 -9.36 5.90
C ASP A 71 9.67 -8.11 5.33
N VAL A 72 8.95 -6.99 5.24
CA VAL A 72 9.51 -5.70 4.82
C VAL A 72 10.65 -5.25 5.75
N ALA A 73 10.47 -5.39 7.07
CA ALA A 73 11.51 -5.07 8.04
C ALA A 73 12.77 -5.93 7.83
N ALA A 74 12.60 -7.23 7.56
CA ALA A 74 13.71 -8.13 7.25
C ALA A 74 14.43 -7.73 5.95
N GLN A 75 13.71 -7.30 4.92
CA GLN A 75 14.31 -6.80 3.68
C GLN A 75 15.11 -5.50 3.92
N LEU A 76 14.57 -4.56 4.69
CA LEU A 76 15.26 -3.32 5.06
C LEU A 76 16.54 -3.61 5.86
N ALA A 77 16.48 -4.55 6.81
CA ALA A 77 17.63 -5.02 7.59
C ALA A 77 18.68 -5.70 6.70
N ALA A 78 18.25 -6.46 5.68
CA ALA A 78 19.11 -7.10 4.69
C ALA A 78 19.68 -6.13 3.63
N GLY A 79 19.39 -4.83 3.73
CA GLY A 79 20.00 -3.80 2.88
C GLY A 79 19.15 -3.35 1.70
N THR A 80 17.88 -3.75 1.58
CA THR A 80 16.98 -3.16 0.58
C THR A 80 16.80 -1.66 0.88
N ARG A 81 16.97 -0.80 -0.13
CA ARG A 81 16.88 0.68 0.00
C ARG A 81 15.85 1.33 -0.91
N SER A 82 15.25 0.56 -1.83
CA SER A 82 14.19 1.01 -2.71
C SER A 82 12.82 1.10 -2.01
N ILE A 83 12.64 0.38 -0.90
CA ILE A 83 11.45 0.48 -0.06
C ILE A 83 11.54 1.78 0.75
N ILE A 84 10.66 2.72 0.46
CA ILE A 84 10.64 4.06 1.07
C ILE A 84 9.58 4.20 2.17
N GLY A 85 8.68 3.23 2.31
CA GLY A 85 7.63 3.26 3.32
C GLY A 85 6.71 2.05 3.26
N VAL A 86 5.82 2.00 4.26
CA VAL A 86 4.74 1.02 4.34
C VAL A 86 3.40 1.74 4.53
N MET A 87 2.32 1.12 4.07
CA MET A 87 0.95 1.52 4.34
C MET A 87 0.29 0.44 5.19
N ILE A 88 -0.40 0.83 6.26
CA ILE A 88 -1.03 -0.06 7.24
C ILE A 88 -2.43 0.45 7.50
N GLU A 89 -3.41 -0.46 7.53
CA GLU A 89 -4.78 -0.16 7.95
C GLU A 89 -4.95 -0.56 9.42
N SER A 90 -5.00 0.44 10.29
CA SER A 90 -5.17 0.26 11.74
C SER A 90 -6.30 1.14 12.25
N ASN A 91 -7.02 0.65 13.25
CA ASN A 91 -8.03 1.41 13.98
C ASN A 91 -7.95 1.10 15.48
N LEU A 92 -8.67 1.81 16.34
CA LEU A 92 -8.67 1.55 17.78
C LEU A 92 -9.18 0.14 18.08
N VAL A 93 -10.20 -0.30 17.34
CA VAL A 93 -10.72 -1.67 17.36
C VAL A 93 -10.41 -2.36 16.02
N ALA A 94 -9.85 -3.57 16.10
CA ALA A 94 -9.46 -4.34 14.93
C ALA A 94 -10.68 -4.93 14.17
N GLY A 95 -10.46 -5.29 12.90
CA GLY A 95 -11.48 -5.88 12.06
C GLY A 95 -12.33 -4.82 11.36
N ASN A 96 -13.59 -5.15 11.10
CA ASN A 96 -14.53 -4.27 10.46
C ASN A 96 -15.94 -4.48 11.01
N GLN A 97 -16.82 -3.53 10.72
CA GLN A 97 -18.24 -3.61 11.08
C GLN A 97 -19.10 -3.23 9.88
N LYS A 98 -20.30 -3.83 9.80
CA LYS A 98 -21.25 -3.54 8.74
C LYS A 98 -22.13 -2.37 9.15
N LEU A 99 -22.22 -1.37 8.28
CA LEU A 99 -23.26 -0.34 8.40
C LEU A 99 -24.61 -0.96 8.07
N VAL A 100 -25.55 -0.87 9.01
CA VAL A 100 -26.96 -1.22 8.81
C VAL A 100 -27.77 0.06 8.79
N GLU A 101 -28.60 0.22 7.75
CA GLU A 101 -29.41 1.42 7.56
C GLU A 101 -30.30 1.70 8.78
N GLY A 102 -30.32 2.96 9.24
CA GLY A 102 -31.07 3.38 10.42
C GLY A 102 -30.48 2.93 11.77
N GLN A 103 -29.30 2.32 11.80
CA GLN A 103 -28.65 1.80 13.03
C GLN A 103 -27.21 2.29 13.21
N ALA A 104 -26.89 3.48 12.70
CA ALA A 104 -25.55 4.06 12.82
C ALA A 104 -25.14 4.32 14.28
N ASP A 105 -26.10 4.54 15.16
CA ASP A 105 -25.94 4.71 16.61
C ASP A 105 -25.47 3.43 17.32
N ARG A 106 -25.52 2.27 16.65
CA ARG A 106 -25.09 0.97 17.18
C ARG A 106 -23.70 0.55 16.74
N LEU A 107 -23.01 1.36 15.94
CA LEU A 107 -21.64 1.07 15.53
C LEU A 107 -20.72 1.11 16.75
N GLU A 108 -19.79 0.16 16.81
CA GLU A 108 -18.73 0.17 17.79
C GLU A 108 -17.80 1.36 17.51
N TYR A 109 -17.54 2.17 18.53
CA TYR A 109 -16.54 3.23 18.41
C TYR A 109 -15.17 2.60 18.25
N GLY A 110 -14.51 2.91 17.14
CA GLY A 110 -13.25 2.32 16.73
C GLY A 110 -12.33 3.32 16.08
#